data_AF-A0A934YEP5-F1
#
_entry.id   AF-A0A934YEP5-F1
#
_cell.length_a   1.000
_cell.length_b   1.000
_cell.length_c   1.000
_cell.angle_alpha   90.00
_cell.angle_beta   90.00
_cell.angle_gamma   90.00
#
_symmetry.space_group_name_H-M   'P 1'
#
loop_
_entity.id
_entity.type
_entity.pdbx_description
1 polymer ?
#
loop_
_entity_poly.entity_id
_entity_poly.type
_entity_poly.pdbx_seq_one_letter_code
_entity_poly.pdbx_strand_id
1 'polypeptide(L)'
;MKKEVNKQSKKVEPFDYASFEKEAINGLYEGKGLIGEDGIFTKLMQRFINAALEGEVTAHIKEDKKVGRPNRRNGYTHKKLIQI
;
A
#
# COMPACT_ATOMS: atom_id res chain seq x y z
N MET A 1 -28.89 -8.55 -19.27
CA MET A 1 -28.09 -7.34 -18.98
C MET A 1 -26.66 -7.76 -18.66
N LYS A 2 -25.71 -7.52 -19.56
CA LYS A 2 -24.29 -7.83 -19.34
C LYS A 2 -23.70 -6.68 -18.51
N LYS A 3 -23.28 -6.95 -17.27
CA LYS A 3 -22.60 -5.95 -16.44
C LYS A 3 -21.18 -5.77 -16.99
N GLU A 4 -20.89 -4.60 -17.54
CA GLU A 4 -19.54 -4.20 -17.92
C GLU A 4 -18.68 -4.10 -16.65
N VAL A 5 -17.74 -5.03 -16.49
CA VAL A 5 -16.72 -4.95 -15.45
C VAL A 5 -15.65 -3.99 -15.94
N ASN A 6 -15.77 -2.72 -15.56
CA ASN A 6 -14.76 -1.69 -15.80
C ASN A 6 -13.51 -2.01 -14.96
N LYS A 7 -12.58 -2.78 -15.54
CA LYS A 7 -11.28 -3.11 -14.94
C LYS A 7 -10.29 -1.98 -15.25
N GLN A 8 -10.45 -0.84 -14.59
CA GLN A 8 -9.40 0.17 -14.55
C GLN A 8 -8.23 -0.37 -13.70
N SER A 9 -7.28 -1.02 -14.36
CA SER A 9 -5.96 -1.30 -13.79
C SER A 9 -5.25 0.03 -13.55
N LYS A 10 -5.39 0.61 -12.35
CA LYS A 10 -4.55 1.73 -11.90
C LYS A 10 -3.10 1.29 -12.03
N LYS A 11 -2.35 1.91 -12.94
CA LYS A 11 -0.90 1.79 -12.98
C LYS A 11 -0.37 2.32 -11.65
N VAL A 12 0.36 1.48 -10.92
CA VAL A 12 1.05 1.89 -9.71
C VAL A 12 2.26 2.67 -10.18
N GLU A 13 2.18 4.01 -10.12
CA GLU A 13 3.33 4.85 -10.41
C GLU A 13 4.47 4.55 -9.41
N PRO A 14 5.72 4.53 -9.88
CA PRO A 14 6.88 4.35 -9.01
C PRO A 14 6.95 5.48 -7.97
N PHE A 15 7.50 5.18 -6.80
CA PHE A 15 7.66 6.19 -5.77
C PHE A 15 8.79 7.14 -6.13
N ASP A 16 8.47 8.42 -6.19
CA ASP A 16 9.47 9.47 -6.40
C ASP A 16 10.13 9.83 -5.07
N TYR A 17 11.28 9.21 -4.80
CA TYR A 17 12.08 9.49 -3.62
C TYR A 17 12.63 10.92 -3.59
N ALA A 18 12.94 11.51 -4.75
CA ALA A 18 13.53 12.84 -4.83
C ALA A 18 12.51 13.93 -4.47
N SER A 19 11.28 13.80 -4.96
CA SER A 19 10.18 14.68 -4.55
C SER A 19 9.82 14.48 -3.07
N PHE A 20 9.79 13.23 -2.61
CA PHE A 20 9.54 12.91 -1.21
C PHE A 20 10.58 13.54 -0.27
N GLU A 21 11.86 13.43 -0.59
CA GLU A 21 12.94 14.00 0.23
C GLU A 21 12.79 15.52 0.38
N LYS A 22 12.46 16.22 -0.72
CA LYS A 22 12.18 17.67 -0.67
C LYS A 22 10.97 18.00 0.19
N GLU A 23 9.86 17.27 0.03
CA GLU A 23 8.64 17.44 0.84
C GLU A 23 8.93 17.17 2.33
N ALA A 24 9.74 16.15 2.62
CA ALA A 24 10.12 15.77 3.97
C ALA A 24 10.98 16.82 4.66
N ILE A 25 11.99 17.35 3.96
CA ILE A 25 12.84 18.43 4.48
C ILE A 25 12.00 19.67 4.79
N ASN A 26 11.11 20.08 3.89
CA ASN A 26 10.21 21.22 4.13
C ASN A 26 9.28 20.95 5.32
N GLY A 27 8.71 19.75 5.41
CA GLY A 27 7.85 19.36 6.54
C GLY A 27 8.58 19.38 7.89
N LEU A 28 9.87 19.03 7.92
CA LEU A 28 10.71 19.13 9.12
C LEU A 28 10.92 20.59 9.53
N TYR A 29 11.15 21.49 8.57
CA TYR A 29 11.26 22.92 8.85
C TYR A 29 9.93 23.53 9.35
N GLU A 30 8.80 23.04 8.85
CA GLU A 30 7.46 23.46 9.27
C GLU A 30 7.03 22.86 10.63
N GLY A 31 7.81 21.93 11.19
CA GLY A 31 7.47 21.25 12.44
C GLY A 31 6.31 20.27 12.32
N LYS A 32 6.04 19.74 11.12
CA LYS A 32 5.02 18.71 10.92
C LYS A 32 5.35 17.45 11.71
N GLY A 33 4.31 16.76 12.16
CA GLY A 33 4.46 15.46 12.80
C GLY A 33 5.18 14.47 11.90
N LEU A 34 5.96 13.56 12.49
CA LEU A 34 6.67 12.53 11.73
C LEU A 34 5.69 11.46 11.19
N ILE A 35 4.66 11.15 11.97
CA ILE A 35 3.64 10.13 11.74
C ILE A 35 2.28 10.75 12.08
N GLY A 36 1.21 10.38 11.38
CA GLY A 36 -0.15 10.93 11.56
C GLY A 36 -0.87 11.12 10.23
N GLU A 37 -2.05 11.75 10.22
CA GLU A 37 -2.79 12.01 8.97
C GLU A 37 -1.95 12.84 7.98
N ASP A 38 -1.26 13.87 8.47
CA ASP A 38 -0.33 14.72 7.70
C ASP A 38 1.15 14.48 8.05
N GLY A 39 1.46 13.26 8.53
CA GLY A 39 2.81 12.90 8.92
C GLY A 39 3.78 12.82 7.74
N ILE A 40 4.98 13.37 7.91
CA ILE A 40 6.03 13.40 6.88
C ILE A 40 6.30 12.00 6.31
N PHE A 41 6.38 10.99 7.18
CA PHE A 41 6.70 9.61 6.78
C PHE A 41 5.46 8.74 6.52
N THR A 42 4.23 9.27 6.64
CA THR A 42 3.00 8.47 6.57
C THR A 42 2.86 7.74 5.23
N LYS A 43 3.14 8.42 4.11
CA LYS A 43 3.10 7.80 2.77
C LYS A 43 4.13 6.67 2.63
N LEU A 44 5.32 6.84 3.20
CA LEU A 44 6.38 5.83 3.16
C LEU A 44 6.03 4.61 4.02
N MET A 45 5.50 4.84 5.22
CA MET A 45 5.02 3.78 6.10
C MET A 45 3.88 2.98 5.47
N GLN A 46 2.92 3.65 4.84
CA GLN A 46 1.82 2.99 4.10
C GLN A 46 2.36 2.06 3.01
N ARG A 47 3.43 2.46 2.30
CA ARG A 47 4.08 1.61 1.29
C ARG A 47 4.73 0.38 1.92
N PHE A 48 5.45 0.54 3.03
CA PHE A 48 6.07 -0.60 3.71
C PHE A 48 5.04 -1.62 4.19
N ILE A 49 3.96 -1.17 4.81
CA ILE A 49 2.89 -2.05 5.29
C ILE A 49 2.23 -2.80 4.12
N ASN A 50 1.90 -2.08 3.03
CA ASN A 50 1.30 -2.70 1.85
C ASN A 50 2.23 -3.72 1.20
N ALA A 51 3.54 -3.44 1.12
CA ALA A 51 4.52 -4.37 0.57
C ALA A 51 4.67 -5.63 1.44
N ALA A 52 4.67 -5.48 2.76
CA ALA A 52 4.71 -6.61 3.69
C ALA A 52 3.48 -7.51 3.53
N LEU A 53 2.27 -6.93 3.51
CA LEU A 53 1.02 -7.68 3.32
C LEU A 53 0.95 -8.37 1.95
N GLU A 54 1.44 -7.72 0.89
CA GLU A 54 1.50 -8.31 -0.45
C GLU A 54 2.44 -9.54 -0.48
N GLY A 55 3.58 -9.44 0.20
CA GLY A 55 4.51 -10.54 0.38
C GLY A 55 3.89 -11.72 1.13
N GLU A 56 3.21 -11.43 2.24
CA GLU A 56 2.51 -12.44 3.05
C GLU A 56 1.44 -13.19 2.25
N VAL A 57 0.57 -12.47 1.53
CA VAL A 57 -0.47 -13.07 0.69
C VAL A 57 0.15 -13.97 -0.40
N THR A 58 1.22 -13.50 -1.03
CA THR A 58 1.93 -14.27 -2.08
C THR A 58 2.53 -15.55 -1.52
N ALA A 59 3.17 -15.48 -0.35
CA ALA A 59 3.74 -16.63 0.33
C ALA A 59 2.65 -17.65 0.73
N HIS A 60 1.57 -17.17 1.33
CA HIS A 60 0.48 -18.03 1.81
C HIS A 60 -0.22 -18.77 0.65
N ILE A 61 -0.52 -18.09 -0.45
CA ILE A 61 -1.10 -18.73 -1.64
C ILE A 61 -0.14 -19.78 -2.23
N LYS A 62 1.18 -19.51 -2.19
CA LYS A 62 2.19 -20.47 -2.65
C LYS A 62 2.24 -21.71 -1.76
N GLU A 63 2.04 -21.56 -0.46
CA GLU A 63 1.97 -22.67 0.49
C GLU A 63 0.72 -23.53 0.30
N ASP A 64 -0.45 -22.91 0.15
CA ASP A 64 -1.70 -23.63 -0.14
C ASP A 64 -1.61 -24.47 -1.42
N LYS A 65 -0.97 -23.93 -2.46
CA LYS A 65 -0.71 -24.66 -3.71
C LYS A 65 0.17 -25.89 -3.51
N LYS A 66 1.16 -25.85 -2.60
CA LYS A 66 2.04 -26.99 -2.31
C LYS A 66 1.29 -28.16 -1.65
N VAL A 67 0.26 -27.85 -0.86
CA VAL A 67 -0.56 -28.86 -0.16
C VAL A 67 -1.82 -29.25 -0.94
N GLY A 68 -1.94 -28.82 -2.20
CA GLY A 68 -3.09 -29.13 -3.05
C GLY A 68 -4.39 -28.40 -2.67
N ARG A 69 -4.33 -27.39 -1.79
CA ARG A 69 -5.51 -26.59 -1.40
C ARG A 69 -5.75 -25.52 -2.47
N PRO A 70 -6.94 -25.48 -3.10
CA PRO A 70 -7.25 -24.43 -4.07
C PRO A 70 -7.50 -23.11 -3.33
N ASN A 71 -6.59 -22.14 -3.48
CA ASN A 71 -6.75 -20.78 -2.97
C ASN A 71 -6.36 -19.75 -4.05
N ARG A 72 -7.16 -18.69 -4.16
CA ARG A 72 -6.95 -17.58 -5.11
C ARG A 72 -7.24 -16.25 -4.41
N ARG A 73 -6.43 -15.25 -4.74
CA ARG A 73 -6.59 -13.91 -4.20
C ARG A 73 -7.95 -13.30 -4.57
N ASN A 74 -8.64 -12.74 -3.57
CA ASN A 74 -9.93 -12.06 -3.72
C ASN A 74 -9.81 -10.53 -3.73
N GLY A 75 -8.90 -9.98 -4.53
CA GLY A 75 -8.71 -8.52 -4.65
C GLY A 75 -8.02 -7.85 -3.45
N TYR A 76 -8.42 -6.61 -3.17
CA TYR A 76 -7.88 -5.74 -2.12
C TYR A 76 -9.04 -5.10 -1.34
N THR A 77 -8.81 -4.83 -0.06
CA THR A 77 -9.71 -4.02 0.78
C THR A 77 -8.95 -2.77 1.27
N HIS A 78 -9.69 -1.71 1.57
CA HIS A 78 -9.13 -0.48 2.13
C HIS A 78 -9.46 -0.40 3.63
N LYS A 79 -8.44 -0.16 4.46
CA LYS A 79 -8.60 0.05 5.90
C LYS A 79 -7.81 1.29 6.31
N LYS A 80 -8.47 2.25 6.96
CA LYS A 80 -7.81 3.39 7.62
C LYS A 80 -7.16 2.87 8.90
N LEU A 81 -5.83 2.89 8.97
CA LEU A 81 -5.07 2.45 10.16
C LEU A 81 -4.69 3.61 11.09
N ILE A 82 -4.55 4.82 10.55
CA ILE A 82 -4.15 6.00 11.29
C ILE A 82 -5.36 6.94 11.31
N GLN A 83 -5.87 7.20 12.50
CA GLN A 83 -6.90 8.20 12.75
C GLN A 83 -6.54 8.87 14.07
N ILE A 84 -5.84 9.99 13.96
CA ILE A 84 -5.59 10.95 15.03
C ILE A 84 -5.59 12.31 14.36
#